data_AF-A0AA90QLU6-F1
#
_entry.id   AF-A0AA90QLU6-F1
#
_cell.length_a   1.000
_cell.length_b   1.000
_cell.length_c   1.000
_cell.angle_alpha   90.00
_cell.angle_beta   90.00
_cell.angle_gamma   90.00
#
_symmetry.space_group_name_H-M   'P 1'
#
loop_
_entity.id
_entity.type
_entity.pdbx_description
1 polymer ?
#
loop_
_entity_poly.entity_id
_entity_poly.type
_entity_poly.pdbx_seq_one_letter_code
_entity_poly.pdbx_strand_id
1 'polypeptide(L)'
;MEQGSILLDRLGDPGFARKMMTVAQQGKKAEVDQLIHSIGLKVPVITKFTPSGVIFELSTQATQQAPMSCCTLSVSMKWGT
;
A
#
# COMPACT_ATOMS: atom_id res chain seq x y z
N MET A 1 6.18 -11.78 5.54
CA MET A 1 6.05 -10.41 6.10
C MET A 1 7.08 -9.41 5.57
N GLU A 2 8.16 -9.84 4.89
CA GLU A 2 9.14 -8.97 4.19
C GLU A 2 8.51 -7.88 3.30
N GLN A 3 7.40 -8.20 2.61
CA GLN A 3 6.68 -7.24 1.76
C GLN A 3 6.14 -6.03 2.55
N GLY A 4 5.78 -6.23 3.82
CA GLY A 4 5.38 -5.14 4.71
C GLY A 4 6.54 -4.19 5.00
N SER A 5 7.76 -4.71 5.20
CA SER A 5 8.96 -3.89 5.40
C SER A 5 9.27 -3.02 4.18
N ILE A 6 9.20 -3.58 2.97
CA ILE A 6 9.39 -2.82 1.72
C ILE A 6 8.39 -1.65 1.62
N LEU A 7 7.12 -1.90 1.97
CA LEU A 7 6.11 -0.83 2.01
C LEU A 7 6.48 0.24 3.05
N LEU A 8 6.80 -0.17 4.28
CA LEU A 8 7.13 0.77 5.36
C LEU A 8 8.39 1.59 5.05
N ASP A 9 9.43 0.99 4.48
CA ASP A 9 10.66 1.67 4.07
C ASP A 9 10.36 2.76 3.02
N ARG A 10 9.45 2.46 2.08
CA ARG A 10 9.02 3.44 1.06
C ARG A 10 8.13 4.53 1.62
N LEU A 11 7.26 4.22 2.57
CA LEU A 11 6.47 5.23 3.29
C LEU A 11 7.35 6.08 4.22
N GLY A 12 8.50 5.57 4.64
CA GLY A 12 9.52 6.31 5.40
C GLY A 12 10.28 7.35 4.55
N ASP A 13 10.27 7.25 3.22
CA ASP A 13 10.82 8.27 2.33
C ASP A 13 9.87 9.49 2.26
N PRO A 14 10.30 10.69 2.71
CA PRO A 14 9.41 11.85 2.76
C PRO A 14 8.90 12.30 1.38
N GLY A 15 9.70 12.09 0.33
CA GLY A 15 9.32 12.43 -1.04
C GLY A 15 8.17 11.57 -1.55
N PHE A 16 8.30 10.26 -1.38
CA PHE A 16 7.28 9.27 -1.72
C PHE A 16 6.03 9.47 -0.87
N ALA A 17 6.16 9.61 0.45
CA ALA A 17 5.02 9.84 1.35
C ALA A 17 4.22 11.09 0.96
N ARG A 18 4.91 12.20 0.67
CA ARG A 18 4.26 13.44 0.23
C ARG A 18 3.57 13.27 -1.14
N LYS A 19 4.21 12.58 -2.09
CA LYS A 19 3.61 12.30 -3.41
C LYS A 19 2.36 11.44 -3.28
N MET A 20 2.41 10.37 -2.47
CA MET A 20 1.27 9.50 -2.18
C MET A 20 0.12 10.30 -1.58
N MET A 21 0.38 11.11 -0.56
CA MET A 21 -0.60 11.99 0.06
C MET A 21 -1.26 12.93 -0.96
N THR A 22 -0.47 13.65 -1.76
CA THR A 22 -0.98 14.61 -2.74
C THR A 22 -1.90 13.95 -3.77
N VAL A 23 -1.49 12.80 -4.31
CA VAL A 23 -2.27 12.09 -5.33
C VAL A 23 -3.55 11.50 -4.72
N ALA A 24 -3.46 10.94 -3.50
CA ALA A 24 -4.62 10.42 -2.78
C ALA A 24 -5.64 11.53 -2.45
N GLN A 25 -5.18 12.69 -1.99
CA GLN A 25 -6.04 13.86 -1.72
C GLN A 25 -6.76 14.37 -2.98
N GLN A 26 -6.15 14.23 -4.16
CA GLN A 26 -6.76 14.59 -5.44
C GLN A 26 -7.74 13.52 -5.97
N GLY A 27 -7.94 12.40 -5.25
CA GLY A 27 -8.86 11.34 -5.66
C GLY A 27 -8.35 10.48 -6.83
N LYS A 28 -7.07 10.56 -7.17
CA LYS A 28 -6.50 9.95 -8.39
C LYS A 28 -6.13 8.48 -8.19
N LYS A 29 -7.15 7.61 -8.19
CA LYS A 29 -7.00 6.16 -7.92
C LYS A 29 -5.92 5.48 -8.77
N ALA A 30 -5.91 5.72 -10.07
CA ALA A 30 -4.95 5.09 -10.98
C ALA A 30 -3.49 5.49 -10.67
N GLU A 31 -3.24 6.75 -10.30
CA GLU A 31 -1.90 7.22 -9.94
C GLU A 31 -1.47 6.67 -8.57
N VAL A 32 -2.39 6.54 -7.60
CA VAL A 32 -2.12 5.87 -6.33
C VAL A 32 -1.70 4.42 -6.56
N ASP A 33 -2.44 3.69 -7.39
CA ASP A 33 -2.14 2.29 -7.71
C ASP A 33 -0.79 2.17 -8.46
N GLN A 34 -0.49 3.09 -9.38
CA GLN A 34 0.81 3.13 -10.06
C GLN A 34 1.98 3.38 -9.10
N LEU A 35 1.83 4.25 -8.10
CA LEU A 35 2.85 4.47 -7.08
C LEU A 35 3.12 3.18 -6.29
N ILE A 36 2.09 2.43 -5.93
CA ILE A 36 2.24 1.14 -5.24
C ILE A 36 2.83 0.06 -6.14
N HIS A 37 2.53 0.04 -7.43
CA HIS A 37 3.21 -0.88 -8.34
C HIS A 37 4.70 -0.54 -8.52
N SER A 38 5.06 0.74 -8.45
CA SER A 38 6.45 1.19 -8.63
C SER A 38 7.42 0.76 -7.52
N ILE A 39 6.91 0.36 -6.35
CA ILE A 39 7.75 -0.02 -5.20
C ILE A 39 8.20 -1.50 -5.22
N GLY A 40 7.75 -2.28 -6.22
CA GLY A 40 8.26 -3.64 -6.46
C GLY A 40 7.73 -4.71 -5.51
N LEU A 41 6.53 -4.50 -4.95
CA LEU A 41 5.87 -5.53 -4.13
C LEU A 41 5.48 -6.74 -4.98
N LYS A 42 5.72 -7.94 -4.42
CA LYS A 42 5.49 -9.25 -5.06
C LYS A 42 4.17 -9.89 -4.65
N VAL A 43 3.37 -9.18 -3.85
CA VAL A 43 2.08 -9.65 -3.35
C VAL A 43 0.97 -8.71 -3.83
N PRO A 44 -0.27 -9.21 -3.98
CA PRO A 44 -1.42 -8.37 -4.22
C PRO A 44 -1.55 -7.28 -3.16
N VAL A 45 -1.80 -6.05 -3.60
CA VAL A 45 -2.04 -4.91 -2.72
C VAL A 45 -3.35 -4.26 -3.11
N ILE A 46 -4.26 -4.11 -2.15
CA ILE A 46 -5.46 -3.30 -2.30
C ILE A 46 -5.22 -1.97 -1.60
N THR A 47 -5.34 -0.88 -2.36
CA THR A 47 -5.20 0.48 -1.82
C THR A 47 -6.56 1.16 -1.74
N LYS A 48 -6.92 1.61 -0.55
CA LYS A 48 -8.11 2.44 -0.26
C LYS A 48 -7.63 3.77 0.30
N PHE A 49 -8.23 4.89 -0.08
CA PHE A 49 -7.84 6.19 0.44
C PHE A 49 -9.04 7.11 0.68
N THR A 50 -8.82 8.06 1.56
CA THR A 50 -9.67 9.22 1.84
C THR A 50 -8.82 10.48 1.69
N PRO A 51 -9.43 11.68 1.73
CA PRO A 51 -8.66 12.92 1.80
C PRO A 51 -7.68 13.00 2.99
N SER A 52 -7.88 12.19 4.04
CA SER A 52 -7.09 12.20 5.29
C SER A 52 -6.18 10.98 5.49
N GLY A 53 -6.15 10.03 4.56
CA GLY A 53 -5.27 8.88 4.71
C GLY A 53 -5.42 7.82 3.63
N VAL A 54 -4.57 6.81 3.74
CA VAL A 54 -4.52 5.64 2.86
C VAL A 54 -4.38 4.37 3.69
N ILE A 55 -5.01 3.32 3.22
CA ILE A 55 -4.98 1.97 3.77
C ILE A 55 -4.47 1.04 2.68
N PHE A 56 -3.44 0.27 3.01
CA PHE A 56 -2.87 -0.77 2.18
C PHE A 56 -3.19 -2.14 2.79
N GLU A 57 -3.81 -3.01 2.01
CA GLU A 57 -4.05 -4.42 2.38
C GLU A 57 -3.15 -5.31 1.53
N LEU A 58 -2.17 -5.95 2.16
CA LEU A 58 -1.23 -6.88 1.54
C LEU A 58 -1.65 -8.30 1.89
N SER A 59 -1.93 -9.12 0.88
CA SER A 59 -2.37 -10.51 1.08
C SER A 59 -1.37 -11.49 0.50
N THR A 60 -1.09 -12.59 1.19
CA THR A 60 -0.30 -13.69 0.61
C THR A 60 -1.08 -14.35 -0.52
N GLN A 61 -0.44 -14.58 -1.67
CA GLN A 61 -1.09 -15.34 -2.75
C GLN A 61 -1.37 -16.77 -2.28
N ALA A 62 -2.60 -17.24 -2.51
CA ALA A 62 -2.91 -18.65 -2.35
C ALA A 62 -2.09 -19.44 -3.37
N THR A 63 -1.27 -20.38 -2.89
CA THR A 63 -0.50 -21.28 -3.75
C THR A 63 -1.13 -22.66 -3.72
N GLN A 64 -0.76 -23.55 -4.64
CA GLN A 64 -1.22 -24.94 -4.62
C GLN A 64 -0.88 -25.65 -3.29
N GLN A 65 0.18 -25.19 -2.61
CA GLN A 65 0.64 -25.72 -1.32
C GLN A 65 -0.02 -25.01 -0.11
N ALA A 66 -0.58 -23.82 -0.31
CA ALA A 66 -1.28 -23.03 0.70
C ALA A 66 -2.56 -22.42 0.07
N PRO A 67 -3.64 -23.21 -0.05
CA PRO A 67 -4.83 -22.82 -0.80
C PRO A 67 -5.64 -21.70 -0.13
N MET A 68 -5.37 -21.40 1.14
CA MET A 68 -5.95 -20.29 1.88
C MET A 68 -4.86 -19.24 2.10
N SER A 69 -5.14 -17.98 1.72
CA SER A 69 -4.33 -16.82 2.13
C SER A 69 -4.25 -16.81 3.66
N CYS A 70 -3.10 -17.13 4.22
CA CYS A 70 -2.98 -17.34 5.67
C CYS A 70 -3.04 -16.02 6.46
N CYS A 71 -2.66 -14.90 5.84
CA CYS A 71 -2.51 -13.62 6.52
C CYS A 71 -2.76 -12.43 5.58
N THR A 72 -3.46 -11.43 6.10
CA THR A 72 -3.56 -10.09 5.50
C THR A 72 -2.88 -9.09 6.42
N LEU A 73 -1.94 -8.31 5.89
CA LEU A 73 -1.34 -7.18 6.59
C LEU A 73 -2.05 -5.89 6.17
N SER A 74 -2.63 -5.18 7.13
CA SER A 74 -3.22 -3.86 6.91
C SER A 74 -2.31 -2.78 7.48
N VAL A 75 -1.90 -1.83 6.63
CA VAL A 75 -1.11 -0.66 7.01
C VAL A 75 -1.90 0.59 6.70
N SER A 76 -2.07 1.48 7.68
CA SER A 76 -2.74 2.76 7.49
C SER A 76 -1.79 3.91 7.73
N MET A 77 -1.68 4.80 6.73
CA MET A 77 -0.97 6.07 6.86
C MET A 77 -2.02 7.19 6.87
N LYS A 78 -1.99 8.02 7.91
CA LYS A 78 -2.89 9.16 8.07
C LYS A 78 -2.11 10.46 7.97
N TRP A 79 -2.78 11.49 7.49
CA TRP A 79 -2.24 12.84 7.42
C TRP A 79 -3.36 13.85 7.66
N GLY A 80 -2.96 15.02 8.13
CA GLY A 80 -3.91 15.98 8.69
C GLY A 80 -4.46 15.51 10.04
N THR A 81 -5.07 16.45 10.75
CA THR A 81 -5.79 16.25 12.01
C THR A 81 -7.27 16.42 11.78
#